data_AF-A0A537IEU3-F1
#
_entry.id   AF-A0A537IEU3-F1
#
_cell.length_a   1.000
_cell.length_b   1.000
_cell.length_c   1.000
_cell.angle_alpha   90.00
_cell.angle_beta   90.00
_cell.angle_gamma   90.00
#
_symmetry.space_group_name_H-M   'P 1'
#
loop_
_entity.id
_entity.type
_entity.pdbx_description
1 polymer ?
#
loop_
_entity_poly.entity_id
_entity_poly.type
_entity_poly.pdbx_seq_one_letter_code
_entity_poly.pdbx_strand_id
1 'polypeptide(L)'
;MFVVNLFTGSYLSAIALTLRFLVLLTSFSLFFMTTSPDDLGLALDRIGAVRWLSRRWLGYPNALSFTFTTAVRLVPTLAVDAQTVVDAQRSRGLELDKGNLLKRVRNYIPILIPLLLIAIRRSLELAEALESRGFPGKEGRTSLFQL
;
A
#
# COMPACT_ATOMS: atom_id res chain seq x y z
N MET A 1 -7.12 -2.44 28.30
CA MET A 1 -7.59 -1.10 28.72
C MET A 1 -8.74 -1.16 29.72
N PHE A 2 -9.82 -1.91 29.44
CA PHE A 2 -10.98 -2.01 30.37
C PHE A 2 -10.63 -2.58 31.75
N VAL A 3 -9.89 -3.69 31.80
CA VAL A 3 -9.49 -4.34 33.07
C VAL A 3 -8.62 -3.42 33.93
N VAL A 4 -7.67 -2.70 33.33
CA VAL A 4 -6.75 -1.80 34.05
C VAL A 4 -7.48 -0.59 34.65
N ASN A 5 -8.46 -0.04 33.94
CA ASN A 5 -9.22 1.14 34.39
C ASN A 5 -10.27 0.78 35.45
N LEU A 6 -10.79 -0.45 35.45
CA LEU A 6 -11.67 -0.97 36.51
C LEU A 6 -10.97 -1.01 37.88
N PHE A 7 -9.65 -1.22 37.90
CA PHE A 7 -8.85 -1.28 39.13
C PHE A 7 -8.32 0.08 39.60
N THR A 8 -8.32 1.12 38.74
CA THR A 8 -7.62 2.40 39.02
C THR A 8 -8.46 3.67 38.87
N GLY A 9 -9.62 3.63 38.22
CA GLY A 9 -10.46 4.81 37.93
C GLY A 9 -11.95 4.64 38.25
N SER A 10 -12.72 5.72 38.07
CA SER A 10 -14.18 5.72 38.19
C SER A 10 -14.83 4.86 37.09
N TYR A 11 -15.84 4.04 37.45
CA TYR A 11 -16.51 3.11 36.54
C TYR A 11 -17.07 3.78 35.26
N LEU A 12 -17.53 5.03 35.36
CA LEU A 12 -18.03 5.80 34.22
C LEU A 12 -16.94 6.07 33.17
N SER A 13 -15.71 6.33 33.61
CA SER A 13 -14.56 6.58 32.73
C SER A 13 -14.17 5.31 31.97
N ALA A 14 -14.21 4.15 32.62
CA ALA A 14 -13.90 2.86 32.00
C ALA A 14 -14.91 2.49 30.90
N ILE A 15 -16.20 2.74 31.15
CA ILE A 15 -17.26 2.51 30.15
C ILE A 15 -17.11 3.48 28.98
N ALA A 16 -16.90 4.77 29.25
CA ALA A 16 -16.73 5.79 28.20
C ALA A 16 -15.52 5.51 27.28
N LEU A 17 -14.38 5.10 27.85
CA LEU A 17 -13.19 4.74 27.07
C LEU A 17 -13.40 3.49 26.21
N THR A 18 -14.12 2.50 26.73
CA THR A 18 -14.41 1.26 25.98
C THR A 18 -15.37 1.50 24.84
N LEU A 19 -16.41 2.29 25.08
CA LEU A 19 -17.36 2.69 24.05
C LEU A 19 -16.66 3.55 22.98
N ARG A 20 -15.81 4.50 23.37
CA ARG A 20 -15.01 5.30 22.42
C ARG A 20 -14.10 4.43 21.55
N PHE A 21 -13.45 3.43 22.15
CA PHE A 21 -12.61 2.50 21.41
C PHE A 21 -13.41 1.65 20.41
N LEU A 22 -14.58 1.14 20.82
CA LEU A 22 -15.49 0.42 19.92
C LEU A 22 -15.95 1.29 18.75
N VAL A 23 -16.40 2.51 19.03
CA VAL A 23 -16.84 3.46 17.99
C VAL A 23 -15.73 3.77 17.00
N LEU A 24 -14.50 3.96 17.47
CA LEU A 24 -13.34 4.20 16.60
C LEU A 24 -13.03 2.98 15.72
N LEU A 25 -13.05 1.77 16.30
CA LEU A 25 -12.82 0.53 15.53
C LEU A 25 -13.89 0.31 14.47
N THR A 26 -15.18 0.45 14.82
CA THR A 26 -16.28 0.24 13.87
C THR A 26 -16.28 1.30 12.77
N SER A 27 -16.05 2.57 13.13
CA SER A 27 -15.95 3.66 12.15
C SER A 27 -14.80 3.44 11.16
N PHE A 28 -13.63 3.07 11.67
CA PHE A 28 -12.46 2.76 10.85
C PHE A 28 -12.71 1.56 9.93
N SER A 29 -13.29 0.49 10.45
CA SER A 29 -13.60 -0.70 9.64
C SER A 29 -14.62 -0.40 8.55
N LEU A 30 -15.67 0.38 8.85
CA LEU A 30 -16.65 0.81 7.86
C LEU A 30 -15.98 1.65 6.77
N PHE A 31 -15.14 2.61 7.16
CA PHE A 31 -14.42 3.47 6.22
C PHE A 31 -13.58 2.67 5.21
N PHE A 32 -12.81 1.68 5.67
CA PHE A 32 -11.98 0.84 4.78
C PHE A 32 -12.81 -0.12 3.92
N MET A 33 -14.00 -0.52 4.38
CA MET A 33 -14.89 -1.38 3.62
C MET A 33 -15.66 -0.62 2.55
N THR A 34 -16.03 0.64 2.79
CA THR A 34 -16.81 1.45 1.84
C THR A 34 -15.97 2.24 0.85
N THR A 35 -14.69 2.51 1.17
CA THR A 35 -13.83 3.37 0.35
C THR A 35 -12.88 2.55 -0.50
N SER A 36 -12.94 2.75 -1.83
CA SER A 36 -12.00 2.09 -2.72
C SER A 36 -10.60 2.76 -2.64
N PRO A 37 -9.51 2.02 -2.89
CA PRO A 37 -8.17 2.60 -2.90
C PRO A 37 -7.97 3.64 -4.01
N ASP A 38 -8.74 3.56 -5.11
CA ASP A 38 -8.73 4.56 -6.16
C ASP A 38 -9.30 5.91 -5.64
N ASP A 39 -10.37 5.87 -4.85
CA ASP A 39 -10.97 7.07 -4.22
C ASP A 39 -10.01 7.71 -3.20
N LEU A 40 -9.24 6.89 -2.47
CA LEU A 40 -8.20 7.39 -1.57
C LEU A 40 -7.12 8.16 -2.34
N GLY A 41 -6.72 7.67 -3.51
CA GLY A 41 -5.77 8.37 -4.36
C GLY A 41 -6.28 9.71 -4.89
N LEU A 42 -7.57 9.77 -5.28
CA LEU A 42 -8.22 11.02 -5.68
C LEU A 42 -8.35 11.99 -4.50
N ALA A 43 -8.66 11.49 -3.31
CA ALA A 43 -8.70 12.29 -2.09
C ALA A 43 -7.31 12.87 -1.75
N LEU A 44 -6.23 12.08 -1.89
CA LEU A 44 -4.86 12.56 -1.71
C LEU A 44 -4.51 13.69 -2.67
N ASP A 45 -5.01 13.68 -3.91
CA ASP A 45 -4.77 14.72 -4.91
C ASP A 45 -5.40 16.08 -4.55
N ARG A 46 -6.46 16.07 -3.74
CA ARG A 46 -7.13 17.28 -3.23
C ARG A 46 -6.42 17.89 -2.03
N ILE A 47 -5.58 17.12 -1.33
CA ILE A 47 -4.84 17.62 -0.17
C ILE A 47 -3.71 18.53 -0.66
N GLY A 48 -3.83 19.83 -0.40
CA GLY A 48 -2.85 20.84 -0.83
C GLY A 48 -1.42 20.57 -0.34
N ALA A 49 -1.27 19.96 0.85
CA ALA A 49 0.03 19.56 1.38
C ALA A 49 0.70 18.44 0.56
N VAL A 50 -0.08 17.45 0.10
CA VAL A 50 0.40 16.36 -0.77
C VAL A 50 0.79 16.91 -2.13
N ARG A 51 -0.01 17.83 -2.67
CA ARG A 51 0.29 18.51 -3.93
C ARG A 51 1.59 19.30 -3.87
N TRP A 52 1.79 20.05 -2.79
CA TRP A 52 3.03 20.79 -2.53
C TRP A 52 4.23 19.86 -2.41
N LEU A 53 4.10 18.76 -1.65
CA LEU A 53 5.16 17.76 -1.49
C LEU A 53 5.50 17.07 -2.83
N SER A 54 4.48 16.69 -3.59
CA SER A 54 4.62 16.05 -4.90
C SER A 54 5.35 16.97 -5.88
N ARG A 55 4.99 18.25 -5.93
CA ARG A 55 5.68 19.24 -6.76
C ARG A 55 7.15 19.40 -6.35
N ARG A 56 7.43 19.39 -5.04
CA ARG A 56 8.79 19.57 -4.50
C ARG A 56 9.72 18.37 -4.77
N TRP A 57 9.21 17.15 -4.67
CA TRP A 57 10.02 15.93 -4.77
C TRP A 57 10.00 15.27 -6.15
N LEU A 58 8.84 15.22 -6.81
CA LEU A 58 8.64 14.51 -8.09
C LEU A 58 8.46 15.47 -9.27
N GLY A 59 8.49 16.78 -9.05
CA GLY A 59 8.50 17.78 -10.12
C GLY A 59 7.12 18.15 -10.68
N TYR A 60 6.03 17.51 -10.26
CA TYR A 60 4.67 17.89 -10.67
C TYR A 60 3.60 17.52 -9.61
N PRO A 61 2.46 18.23 -9.58
CA PRO A 61 1.54 18.25 -8.43
C PRO A 61 0.83 16.91 -8.11
N ASN A 62 0.58 16.07 -9.12
CA ASN A 62 -0.26 14.87 -8.96
C ASN A 62 0.55 13.56 -8.99
N ALA A 63 1.88 13.67 -8.98
CA ALA A 63 2.78 12.52 -9.11
C ALA A 63 2.64 11.54 -7.95
N LEU A 64 2.54 12.04 -6.72
CA LEU A 64 2.36 11.19 -5.54
C LEU A 64 1.04 10.41 -5.58
N SER A 65 -0.07 11.08 -5.89
CA SER A 65 -1.38 10.45 -5.99
C SER A 65 -1.41 9.40 -7.09
N PHE A 66 -0.83 9.70 -8.25
CA PHE A 66 -0.71 8.75 -9.36
C PHE A 66 0.14 7.53 -9.02
N THR A 67 1.31 7.74 -8.41
CA THR A 67 2.19 6.67 -7.97
C THR A 67 1.50 5.81 -6.90
N PHE A 68 0.79 6.43 -5.96
CA PHE A 68 0.05 5.72 -4.92
C PHE A 68 -1.05 4.82 -5.50
N THR A 69 -1.93 5.36 -6.35
CA THR A 69 -3.00 4.56 -6.98
C THR A 69 -2.43 3.42 -7.82
N THR A 70 -1.37 3.70 -8.59
CA THR A 70 -0.71 2.70 -9.43
C THR A 70 -0.05 1.63 -8.57
N ALA A 71 0.64 2.00 -7.49
CA ALA A 71 1.26 1.06 -6.56
C ALA A 71 0.22 0.14 -5.93
N VAL A 72 -0.89 0.69 -5.38
CA VAL A 72 -1.95 -0.13 -4.77
C VAL A 72 -2.57 -1.09 -5.78
N ARG A 73 -2.80 -0.65 -7.02
CA ARG A 73 -3.31 -1.51 -8.10
C ARG A 73 -2.33 -2.62 -8.49
N LEU A 74 -1.03 -2.39 -8.36
CA LEU A 74 0.01 -3.38 -8.67
C LEU A 74 0.22 -4.39 -7.54
N VAL A 75 -0.19 -4.12 -6.30
CA VAL A 75 -0.03 -5.03 -5.16
C VAL A 75 -0.60 -6.44 -5.43
N PRO A 76 -1.85 -6.60 -5.91
CA PRO A 76 -2.40 -7.92 -6.21
C PRO A 76 -1.57 -8.67 -7.26
N THR A 77 -1.10 -7.96 -8.29
CA THR A 77 -0.31 -8.58 -9.36
C THR A 77 1.09 -8.99 -8.89
N LEU A 78 1.73 -8.16 -8.05
CA LEU A 78 3.02 -8.49 -7.45
C LEU A 78 2.89 -9.67 -6.47
N ALA A 79 1.75 -9.82 -5.79
CA ALA A 79 1.51 -10.97 -4.92
C ALA A 79 1.44 -12.29 -5.73
N VAL A 80 0.81 -12.27 -6.91
CA VAL A 80 0.78 -13.43 -7.82
C VAL A 80 2.18 -13.75 -8.36
N ASP A 81 2.94 -12.73 -8.76
CA ASP A 81 4.33 -12.91 -9.21
C ASP A 81 5.20 -13.47 -8.08
N ALA A 82 5.06 -12.95 -6.86
CA ALA A 82 5.78 -13.41 -5.68
C ALA A 82 5.46 -14.88 -5.38
N GLN A 83 4.19 -15.27 -5.45
CA GLN A 83 3.77 -16.67 -5.26
C GLN A 83 4.39 -17.58 -6.31
N THR A 84 4.39 -17.15 -7.58
CA THR A 84 5.01 -17.90 -8.69
C THR A 84 6.51 -18.09 -8.47
N VAL A 85 7.22 -17.05 -8.01
CA VAL A 85 8.65 -17.14 -7.69
C VAL A 85 8.88 -18.07 -6.50
N VAL A 86 8.07 -17.98 -5.44
CA VAL A 86 8.14 -18.87 -4.27
C VAL A 86 7.99 -20.33 -4.70
N ASP A 87 6.99 -20.63 -5.52
CA ASP A 87 6.72 -21.99 -5.97
C ASP A 87 7.84 -22.52 -6.89
N ALA A 88 8.35 -21.68 -7.78
CA ALA A 88 9.50 -22.03 -8.62
C ALA A 88 10.77 -22.33 -7.81
N GLN A 89 11.03 -21.56 -6.75
CA GLN A 89 12.17 -21.80 -5.86
C GLN A 89 11.96 -23.05 -5.00
N ARG A 90 10.74 -23.31 -4.52
CA ARG A 90 10.40 -24.57 -3.82
C ARG A 90 10.61 -25.79 -4.71
N SER A 91 10.22 -25.74 -5.99
CA SER A 91 10.50 -26.80 -6.96
C SER A 91 12.00 -27.04 -7.19
N ARG A 92 12.83 -26.02 -6.99
CA ARG A 92 14.31 -26.12 -7.02
C ARG A 92 14.91 -26.62 -5.69
N GLY A 93 14.08 -27.02 -4.72
CA GLY A 93 14.50 -27.54 -3.43
C GLY A 93 14.76 -26.47 -2.36
N LEU A 94 14.34 -25.21 -2.58
CA LEU A 94 14.44 -24.18 -1.54
C LEU A 94 13.40 -24.40 -0.45
N GLU A 95 13.86 -24.72 0.75
CA GLU A 95 13.01 -24.89 1.93
C GLU A 95 13.00 -23.62 2.78
N LEU A 96 11.93 -22.82 2.65
CA LEU A 96 11.79 -21.53 3.34
C LEU A 96 11.64 -21.67 4.85
N ASP A 97 11.01 -22.76 5.31
CA ASP A 97 10.58 -22.92 6.70
C ASP A 97 11.59 -23.68 7.57
N LYS A 98 12.71 -24.18 7.01
CA LYS A 98 13.71 -24.95 7.76
C LYS A 98 14.83 -24.09 8.36
N GLY A 99 15.18 -24.41 9.60
CA GLY A 99 16.32 -23.84 10.35
C GLY A 99 15.94 -22.69 11.29
N ASN A 100 16.97 -22.06 11.87
CA ASN A 100 16.82 -20.96 12.82
C ASN A 100 16.29 -19.69 12.13
N LEU A 101 15.77 -18.72 12.90
CA LEU A 101 15.26 -17.43 12.40
C LEU A 101 16.19 -16.76 11.38
N LEU A 102 17.50 -16.72 11.66
CA LEU A 102 18.50 -16.14 10.75
C LEU A 102 18.58 -16.87 9.39
N LYS A 103 18.48 -18.21 9.42
CA LYS A 103 18.52 -19.05 8.21
C LYS A 103 17.25 -18.87 7.39
N ARG A 104 16.09 -18.78 8.05
CA ARG A 104 14.81 -18.49 7.39
C ARG A 104 14.84 -17.15 6.65
N VAL A 105 15.33 -16.08 7.29
CA VAL A 105 15.46 -14.76 6.63
C VAL A 105 16.38 -14.85 5.41
N ARG A 106 17.53 -15.51 5.54
CA ARG A 106 18.47 -15.69 4.42
C ARG A 106 17.86 -16.50 3.26
N ASN A 107 16.96 -17.45 3.54
CA ASN A 107 16.28 -18.24 2.52
C ASN A 107 15.31 -17.40 1.66
N TYR A 108 14.95 -16.17 2.03
CA TYR A 108 14.14 -15.28 1.18
C TYR A 108 14.95 -14.49 0.14
N ILE A 109 16.29 -14.41 0.28
CA ILE A 109 17.14 -13.67 -0.66
C ILE A 109 16.99 -14.17 -2.12
N PRO A 110 16.96 -15.49 -2.40
CA PRO A 110 16.77 -16.01 -3.76
C PRO A 110 15.40 -15.69 -4.39
N ILE A 111 14.40 -15.31 -3.58
CA ILE A 111 13.07 -14.88 -4.05
C ILE A 111 13.09 -13.38 -4.37
N LEU A 112 13.80 -12.59 -3.57
CA LEU A 112 13.84 -11.14 -3.68
C LEU A 112 14.43 -10.66 -5.00
N ILE A 113 15.53 -11.28 -5.46
CA ILE A 113 16.21 -10.87 -6.69
C ILE A 113 15.30 -11.06 -7.94
N PRO A 114 14.71 -12.25 -8.20
CA PRO A 114 13.77 -12.43 -9.30
C PRO A 114 12.56 -11.48 -9.24
N LEU A 115 11.98 -11.31 -8.05
CA LEU A 115 10.80 -10.45 -7.89
C LEU A 115 11.13 -8.98 -8.20
N LEU A 116 12.32 -8.51 -7.80
CA LEU A 116 12.78 -7.16 -8.09
C LEU A 116 13.01 -6.95 -9.59
N LEU A 117 13.55 -7.93 -10.31
CA LEU A 117 13.68 -7.87 -11.77
C LEU A 117 12.33 -7.80 -12.47
N ILE A 118 11.35 -8.58 -12.02
CA ILE A 118 9.97 -8.53 -12.55
C ILE A 118 9.37 -7.14 -12.32
N ALA A 119 9.54 -6.57 -11.13
CA ALA A 119 9.03 -5.24 -10.80
C ALA A 119 9.67 -4.13 -11.66
N ILE A 120 10.99 -4.16 -11.87
CA ILE A 120 11.70 -3.21 -12.73
C ILE A 120 11.18 -3.31 -14.17
N ARG A 121 11.10 -4.53 -14.72
CA ARG A 121 10.62 -4.74 -16.08
C ARG A 121 9.21 -4.21 -16.27
N ARG A 122 8.31 -4.50 -15.32
CA ARG A 122 6.93 -4.01 -15.35
C ARG A 122 6.87 -2.47 -15.28
N SER A 123 7.74 -1.85 -14.50
CA SER A 123 7.84 -0.39 -14.45
C SER A 123 8.24 0.22 -15.79
N LEU A 124 9.16 -0.41 -16.52
CA LEU A 124 9.58 0.02 -17.85
C LEU A 124 8.44 -0.15 -18.87
N GLU A 125 7.79 -1.32 -18.89
CA GLU A 125 6.64 -1.59 -19.77
C GLU A 125 5.48 -0.61 -19.50
N LEU A 126 5.23 -0.27 -18.22
CA LEU A 126 4.24 0.73 -17.84
C LEU A 126 4.64 2.14 -18.30
N ALA A 127 5.91 2.52 -18.21
CA ALA A 127 6.39 3.81 -18.68
C ALA A 127 6.25 3.94 -20.21
N GLU A 128 6.65 2.93 -20.97
CA GLU A 128 6.49 2.88 -22.44
C GLU A 128 5.01 2.91 -22.84
N ALA A 129 4.14 2.20 -22.12
CA ALA A 129 2.70 2.22 -22.34
C ALA A 129 2.07 3.59 -22.02
N LEU A 130 2.60 4.33 -21.05
CA LEU A 130 2.14 5.69 -20.75
C LEU A 130 2.59 6.68 -21.82
N GLU A 131 3.84 6.59 -22.25
CA GLU A 131 4.40 7.48 -23.28
C GLU A 131 3.71 7.28 -24.63
N SER A 132 3.47 6.03 -25.04
CA SER A 132 2.73 5.72 -26.27
C SER A 132 1.28 6.22 -26.27
N ARG A 133 0.67 6.37 -25.08
CA ARG A 133 -0.67 6.96 -24.91
C ARG A 133 -0.65 8.48 -24.77
N GLY A 134 0.51 9.12 -24.91
CA GLY A 134 0.68 10.56 -24.79
C GLY A 134 0.47 11.07 -23.36
N PHE A 135 0.76 10.25 -22.33
CA PHE A 135 0.59 10.65 -20.95
C PHE A 135 1.49 11.85 -20.62
N PRO A 136 0.91 13.01 -20.22
CA PRO A 136 1.72 14.18 -19.93
C PRO A 136 2.42 13.97 -18.59
N GLY A 137 3.74 13.76 -18.61
CA GLY A 137 4.59 13.72 -17.41
C GLY A 137 4.79 15.07 -16.72
N LYS A 138 3.87 16.04 -16.92
CA LYS A 138 3.96 17.44 -16.49
C LYS A 138 2.57 18.00 -16.16
N GLU A 139 2.50 19.29 -15.84
CA GLU A 139 1.26 20.04 -15.63
C GLU A 139 0.33 19.99 -16.86
N GLY A 140 -0.99 20.01 -16.63
CA GLY A 140 -2.02 19.91 -17.69
C GLY A 140 -2.86 18.64 -17.67
N ARG A 141 -2.64 17.75 -16.70
CA ARG A 141 -3.45 16.53 -16.54
C ARG A 141 -4.88 16.88 -16.07
N THR A 142 -5.88 16.39 -16.80
CA THR A 142 -7.30 16.49 -16.43
C THR A 142 -7.76 15.20 -15.73
N SER A 143 -8.70 15.32 -14.79
CA SER A 143 -9.32 14.17 -14.15
C SER A 143 -10.64 13.83 -14.83
N LEU A 144 -10.82 12.55 -15.20
CA LEU A 144 -12.07 12.06 -15.77
C LEU A 144 -13.13 11.83 -14.68
N PHE A 145 -12.71 11.51 -13.46
CA PHE A 145 -13.58 11.35 -12.30
C PHE A 145 -13.43 12.54 -11.35
N GLN A 146 -14.53 13.15 -10.97
CA GLN A 146 -14.61 14.15 -9.90
C GLN A 146 -15.45 13.55 -8.77
N LEU A 147 -14.83 13.38 -7.60
CA LEU A 147 -15.52 13.03 -6.35
C LEU A 147 -16.34 14.19 -5.79
#